data_AF-A0A3B9RTA1-F1
#
_entry.id   AF-A0A3B9RTA1-F1
#
_cell.length_a   1.000
_cell.length_b   1.000
_cell.length_c   1.000
_cell.angle_alpha   90.00
_cell.angle_beta   90.00
_cell.angle_gamma   90.00
#
_symmetry.space_group_name_H-M   'P 1'
#
loop_
_entity.id
_entity.type
_entity.pdbx_description
1 polymer ?
#
loop_
_entity_poly.entity_id
_entity_poly.type
_entity_poly.pdbx_seq_one_letter_code
_entity_poly.pdbx_strand_id
1 'polypeptide(L)'
;SFFCNDRKELERVRSILKGALDMERLTSRIAMGRSVSSDLVGISQTVHAFFALFNEHYQSLLDKGIPEEELLTLADLVKELDASINEEHQGPFQEGQVIRDGFDAHLDQLRSIKGGGKALLASYLAKIREETGITTLKLSSNKILGHYLEVSKGQVDKVPSTFYRKQTLVNAERYTSDELIACEQQILQSSSEAEKRERSVYETLLEKTRAMQAPLLAIASLLSKVDCLQGFSTTANKHDYTAPRFVTSNCITIEGGRHPVVEQQLGIGNFVPNDLTIEEDGQRFCLITGPNMAGKSTYLRQNALIVLLSQIGSFVPARNVELGVVDRLFCRVGASDNLARGESTFLVEMQEASHILRSATKHSLVIVDELGRGTSTQDGMSIAYAMMQTLMELGSKTLFATHYHELAHLDNSRLQLLTLQVLDQGGKIIFVRKVIKGIANSSYGLNVAKMAGIPASSLRKARDFQKRHFAEYGIASPQLELFADGDQQNDTDLPSLTAGEEAILDKIRDFSVESSSPLSALVLLEELKALLEAD
;
A
#
# COMPACT_ATOMS: atom_id res chain seq x y z
N SER A 1 12.61 17.81 4.71
CA SER A 1 12.45 18.82 5.80
C SER A 1 11.78 20.10 5.30
N PHE A 2 12.16 20.65 4.14
CA PHE A 2 11.60 21.90 3.58
C PHE A 2 10.07 22.05 3.71
N PHE A 3 9.29 21.15 3.10
CA PHE A 3 7.82 21.19 3.15
C PHE A 3 7.22 20.91 4.55
N CYS A 4 7.92 20.20 5.44
CA CYS A 4 7.45 20.03 6.82
C CYS A 4 7.56 21.35 7.61
N ASN A 5 8.59 22.15 7.31
CA ASN A 5 8.85 23.42 7.99
C ASN A 5 8.03 24.58 7.39
N ASP A 6 7.71 24.53 6.09
CA ASP A 6 6.88 25.53 5.42
C ASP A 6 5.52 24.96 5.00
N ARG A 7 4.54 25.11 5.89
CA ARG A 7 3.16 24.65 5.64
C ARG A 7 2.47 25.43 4.53
N LYS A 8 2.79 26.71 4.35
CA LYS A 8 2.18 27.53 3.30
C LYS A 8 2.63 27.05 1.93
N GLU A 9 3.92 26.76 1.79
CA GLU A 9 4.46 26.22 0.55
C GLU A 9 3.92 24.81 0.26
N LEU A 10 3.78 23.96 1.28
CA LEU A 10 3.14 22.65 1.14
C LEU A 10 1.69 22.76 0.61
N GLU A 11 0.89 23.67 1.17
CA GLU A 11 -0.49 23.90 0.72
C GLU A 11 -0.55 24.47 -0.71
N ARG A 12 0.32 25.42 -1.03
CA ARG A 12 0.46 26.02 -2.36
C ARG A 12 0.77 24.95 -3.41
N VAL A 13 1.82 24.17 -3.19
CA VAL A 13 2.25 23.10 -4.11
C VAL A 13 1.15 22.07 -4.31
N ARG A 14 0.51 21.61 -3.22
CA ARG A 14 -0.60 20.65 -3.31
C ARG A 14 -1.79 21.21 -4.09
N SER A 15 -2.09 22.50 -3.94
CA SER A 15 -3.16 23.13 -4.70
C SER A 15 -2.85 23.19 -6.19
N ILE A 16 -1.60 23.52 -6.55
CA ILE A 16 -1.17 23.60 -7.95
C ILE A 16 -1.14 22.22 -8.60
N LEU A 17 -0.56 21.21 -7.92
CA LEU A 17 -0.43 19.85 -8.47
C LEU A 17 -1.77 19.14 -8.68
N LYS A 18 -2.86 19.56 -8.01
CA LYS A 18 -4.21 19.01 -8.28
C LYS A 18 -4.68 19.21 -9.72
N GLY A 19 -4.20 20.27 -10.39
CA GLY A 19 -4.51 20.56 -11.79
C GLY A 19 -3.52 19.95 -12.79
N ALA A 20 -2.41 19.36 -12.31
CA ALA A 20 -1.44 18.70 -13.16
C ALA A 20 -1.95 17.32 -13.58
N LEU A 21 -1.70 16.95 -14.84
CA LEU A 21 -2.06 15.66 -15.42
C LEU A 21 -0.79 14.85 -15.71
N ASP A 22 -0.99 13.59 -16.08
CA ASP A 22 0.09 12.64 -16.39
C ASP A 22 0.81 13.02 -17.70
N MET A 23 1.78 13.93 -17.57
CA MET A 23 2.54 14.50 -18.69
C MET A 23 3.32 13.43 -19.47
N GLU A 24 3.86 12.41 -18.81
CA GLU A 24 4.58 11.32 -19.47
C GLU A 24 3.66 10.55 -20.40
N ARG A 25 2.45 10.23 -19.93
CA ARG A 25 1.44 9.53 -20.72
C ARG A 25 0.93 10.39 -21.87
N LEU A 26 0.62 11.66 -21.62
CA LEU A 26 0.14 12.60 -22.65
C LEU A 26 1.17 12.78 -23.77
N THR A 27 2.42 13.02 -23.39
CA THR A 27 3.54 13.20 -24.33
C THR A 27 3.78 11.92 -25.14
N SER A 28 3.73 10.75 -24.50
CA SER A 28 3.89 9.45 -25.18
C SER A 28 2.79 9.19 -26.21
N ARG A 29 1.53 9.53 -25.90
CA ARG A 29 0.42 9.40 -26.86
C ARG A 29 0.59 10.27 -28.09
N ILE A 30 1.07 11.50 -27.90
CA ILE A 30 1.35 12.43 -29.01
C ILE A 30 2.48 11.90 -29.89
N ALA A 31 3.57 11.40 -29.30
CA ALA A 31 4.68 10.79 -30.02
C ALA A 31 4.25 9.56 -30.83
N MET A 32 3.32 8.75 -30.31
CA MET A 32 2.76 7.57 -31.00
C MET A 32 1.66 7.90 -32.03
N GLY A 33 1.27 9.17 -32.18
CA GLY A 33 0.17 9.56 -33.07
C GLY A 33 -1.21 9.04 -32.63
N ARG A 34 -1.40 8.76 -31.33
CA ARG A 34 -2.66 8.28 -30.73
C ARG A 34 -3.29 9.31 -29.80
N SER A 35 -2.95 10.58 -29.99
CA SER A 35 -3.45 11.67 -29.17
C SER A 35 -4.88 12.06 -29.55
N VAL A 36 -5.59 12.57 -28.56
CA VAL A 36 -6.87 13.27 -28.72
C VAL A 36 -6.66 14.76 -28.42
N SER A 37 -7.61 15.60 -28.84
CA SER A 37 -7.55 17.05 -28.64
C SER A 37 -7.38 17.44 -27.16
N SER A 38 -8.07 16.74 -26.26
CA SER A 38 -7.96 16.93 -24.81
C SER A 38 -6.57 16.62 -24.25
N ASP A 39 -5.72 15.86 -24.96
CA ASP A 39 -4.34 15.64 -24.52
C ASP A 39 -3.53 16.94 -24.60
N LEU A 40 -3.76 17.77 -25.61
CA LEU A 40 -3.11 19.09 -25.74
C LEU A 40 -3.56 20.05 -24.65
N VAL A 41 -4.85 20.03 -24.30
CA VAL A 41 -5.39 20.76 -23.15
C VAL A 41 -4.69 20.33 -21.87
N GLY A 42 -4.55 19.01 -21.66
CA GLY A 42 -3.90 18.50 -20.46
C GLY A 42 -2.42 18.83 -20.36
N ILE A 43 -1.71 18.87 -21.50
CA ILE A 43 -0.33 19.36 -21.55
C ILE A 43 -0.28 20.83 -21.16
N SER A 44 -1.13 21.68 -21.76
CA SER A 44 -1.20 23.10 -21.41
C SER A 44 -1.40 23.31 -19.90
N GLN A 45 -2.42 22.67 -19.31
CA GLN A 45 -2.73 22.76 -17.89
C GLN A 45 -1.54 22.35 -17.00
N THR A 46 -0.85 21.28 -17.37
CA THR A 46 0.29 20.78 -16.59
C THR A 46 1.53 21.68 -16.72
N VAL A 47 1.74 22.29 -17.89
CA VAL A 47 2.81 23.28 -18.07
C VAL A 47 2.50 24.58 -17.33
N HIS A 48 1.24 25.03 -17.27
CA HIS A 48 0.83 26.13 -16.40
C HIS A 48 1.11 25.82 -14.92
N ALA A 49 0.79 24.60 -14.47
CA ALA A 49 1.12 24.16 -13.12
C ALA A 49 2.62 24.20 -12.86
N PHE A 50 3.44 23.81 -13.84
CA PHE A 50 4.90 23.96 -13.77
C PHE A 50 5.33 25.42 -13.61
N PHE A 51 4.88 26.34 -14.48
CA PHE A 51 5.27 27.75 -14.38
C PHE A 51 4.78 28.43 -13.10
N ALA A 52 3.62 28.03 -12.58
CA ALA A 52 3.11 28.53 -11.30
C ALA A 52 3.92 27.98 -10.09
N LEU A 53 4.47 26.77 -10.22
CA LEU A 53 5.21 26.10 -9.14
C LEU A 53 6.69 26.49 -9.12
N PHE A 54 7.33 26.53 -10.29
CA PHE A 54 8.77 26.57 -10.48
C PHE A 54 9.39 27.84 -9.91
N ASN A 55 10.43 27.67 -9.11
CA ASN A 55 11.24 28.73 -8.51
C ASN A 55 12.66 28.17 -8.22
N GLU A 56 13.54 29.02 -7.70
CA GLU A 56 14.93 28.65 -7.37
C GLU A 56 15.05 27.44 -6.42
N HIS A 57 14.07 27.22 -5.54
CA HIS A 57 14.08 26.07 -4.63
C HIS A 57 13.93 24.73 -5.34
N TYR A 58 13.25 24.70 -6.49
CA TYR A 58 12.98 23.47 -7.25
C TYR A 58 13.97 23.24 -8.39
N GLN A 59 14.83 24.21 -8.69
CA GLN A 59 15.78 24.12 -9.79
C GLN A 59 16.70 22.89 -9.68
N SER A 60 17.10 22.52 -8.46
CA SER A 60 17.96 21.35 -8.20
C SER A 60 17.27 20.00 -8.45
N LEU A 61 15.95 19.97 -8.61
CA LEU A 61 15.20 18.75 -8.89
C LEU A 61 15.15 18.41 -10.39
N LEU A 62 15.58 19.34 -11.26
CA LEU A 62 15.79 19.07 -12.68
C LEU A 62 17.09 18.27 -12.86
N ASP A 63 16.99 17.01 -13.30
CA ASP A 63 18.19 16.19 -13.58
C ASP A 63 19.04 16.79 -14.71
N LYS A 64 18.33 17.30 -15.71
CA LYS A 64 18.88 18.08 -16.82
C LYS A 64 18.08 19.36 -16.82
N GLY A 65 18.75 20.50 -16.66
CA GLY A 65 18.09 21.80 -16.76
C GLY A 65 17.37 21.95 -18.10
N ILE A 66 16.38 22.84 -18.15
CA ILE A 66 15.70 23.20 -19.39
C ILE A 66 16.33 24.52 -19.87
N PRO A 67 16.90 24.59 -21.09
CA PRO A 67 17.40 25.83 -21.66
C PRO A 67 16.35 26.94 -21.63
N GLU A 68 16.78 28.17 -21.37
CA GLU A 68 15.86 29.32 -21.30
C GLU A 68 15.09 29.53 -22.61
N GLU A 69 15.73 29.30 -23.76
CA GLU A 69 15.09 29.34 -25.07
C GLU A 69 13.97 28.30 -25.23
N GLU A 70 14.16 27.10 -24.69
CA GLU A 70 13.14 26.05 -24.71
C GLU A 70 11.98 26.38 -23.76
N LEU A 71 12.26 27.01 -22.62
CA LEU A 71 11.22 27.51 -21.70
C LEU A 71 10.37 28.62 -22.33
N LEU A 72 11.00 29.57 -23.04
CA LEU A 72 10.29 30.61 -23.78
C LEU A 72 9.43 30.01 -24.89
N THR A 73 10.01 29.08 -25.68
CA THR A 73 9.28 28.37 -26.74
C THR A 73 8.08 27.59 -26.17
N LEU A 74 8.25 26.96 -25.00
CA LEU A 74 7.18 26.23 -24.33
C LEU A 74 6.08 27.16 -23.83
N ALA A 75 6.44 28.32 -23.26
CA ALA A 75 5.48 29.32 -22.82
C ALA A 75 4.64 29.86 -23.98
N ASP A 76 5.26 30.08 -25.14
CA ASP A 76 4.55 30.53 -26.33
C ASP A 76 3.68 29.42 -26.95
N LEU A 77 4.15 28.17 -26.95
CA LEU A 77 3.34 27.02 -27.35
C LEU A 77 2.08 26.90 -26.48
N VAL A 78 2.20 27.04 -25.16
CA VAL A 78 1.06 26.94 -24.25
C VAL A 78 0.03 28.03 -24.50
N LYS A 79 0.47 29.28 -24.70
CA LYS A 79 -0.45 30.38 -25.09
C LYS A 79 -1.16 30.08 -26.40
N GLU A 80 -0.45 29.49 -27.37
CA GLU A 80 -1.04 29.08 -28.65
C GLU A 80 -2.06 27.96 -28.46
N LEU A 81 -1.78 26.95 -27.63
CA LEU A 81 -2.70 25.86 -27.30
C LEU A 81 -3.97 26.39 -26.60
N ASP A 82 -3.82 27.30 -25.64
CA ASP A 82 -4.94 27.90 -24.91
C ASP A 82 -5.83 28.74 -25.83
N ALA A 83 -5.25 29.45 -26.80
CA ALA A 83 -6.01 30.23 -27.76
C ALA A 83 -6.68 29.36 -28.84
N SER A 84 -6.15 28.16 -29.12
CA SER A 84 -6.55 27.35 -30.28
C SER A 84 -7.47 26.19 -29.97
N ILE A 85 -7.28 25.46 -28.87
CA ILE A 85 -7.99 24.18 -28.63
C ILE A 85 -9.29 24.40 -27.83
N ASN A 86 -10.40 23.91 -28.34
CA ASN A 86 -11.67 23.90 -27.62
C ASN A 86 -11.63 22.90 -26.47
N GLU A 87 -11.70 23.39 -25.23
CA GLU A 87 -11.64 22.56 -24.02
C GLU A 87 -12.88 21.68 -23.80
N GLU A 88 -14.02 22.04 -24.42
CA GLU A 88 -15.25 21.25 -24.29
C GLU A 88 -15.19 19.94 -25.06
N HIS A 89 -14.29 19.82 -26.03
CA HIS A 89 -14.15 18.61 -26.86
C HIS A 89 -13.17 17.61 -26.22
N GLN A 90 -13.70 16.46 -25.77
CA GLN A 90 -12.93 15.43 -25.06
C GLN A 90 -12.64 14.17 -25.90
N GLY A 91 -12.91 14.22 -27.21
CA GLY A 91 -12.86 13.07 -28.11
C GLY A 91 -11.73 13.08 -29.14
N PRO A 92 -11.69 12.03 -30.00
CA PRO A 92 -10.93 12.07 -31.25
C PRO A 92 -11.28 13.30 -32.09
N PHE A 93 -10.43 13.65 -33.05
CA PHE A 93 -10.68 14.78 -33.94
C PHE A 93 -12.09 14.70 -34.56
N GLN A 94 -12.87 15.76 -34.36
CA GLN A 94 -14.20 15.91 -34.94
C GLN A 94 -14.29 17.29 -35.60
N GLU A 95 -14.75 17.30 -36.86
CA GLU A 95 -14.88 18.52 -37.65
C GLU A 95 -15.72 19.59 -36.94
N GLY A 96 -15.23 20.83 -36.92
CA GLY A 96 -15.91 21.98 -36.34
C GLY A 96 -15.93 22.02 -34.81
N GLN A 97 -15.24 21.12 -34.11
CA GLN A 97 -15.31 21.02 -32.65
C GLN A 97 -13.96 21.15 -31.95
N VAL A 98 -12.84 21.05 -32.67
CA VAL A 98 -11.51 20.95 -32.07
C VAL A 98 -10.85 22.32 -31.94
N ILE A 99 -10.90 23.13 -32.99
CA ILE A 99 -10.28 24.46 -33.00
C ILE A 99 -11.32 25.54 -32.65
N ARG A 100 -10.96 26.43 -31.73
CA ARG A 100 -11.76 27.59 -31.30
C ARG A 100 -12.01 28.56 -32.46
N ASP A 101 -13.18 29.16 -32.47
CA ASP A 101 -13.47 30.29 -33.36
C ASP A 101 -12.57 31.49 -32.99
N GLY A 102 -12.10 32.24 -33.99
CA GLY A 102 -11.24 33.41 -33.80
C GLY A 102 -9.74 33.10 -33.75
N PHE A 103 -9.33 31.82 -33.77
CA PHE A 103 -7.92 31.45 -33.78
C PHE A 103 -7.30 31.53 -35.19
N ASP A 104 -8.01 31.02 -36.19
CA ASP A 104 -7.55 31.01 -37.58
C ASP A 104 -8.56 31.73 -38.47
N ALA A 105 -8.22 32.95 -38.90
CA ALA A 105 -9.12 33.81 -39.68
C ALA A 105 -9.59 33.14 -40.99
N HIS A 106 -8.77 32.30 -41.61
CA HIS A 106 -9.14 31.56 -42.81
C HIS A 106 -10.18 30.46 -42.50
N LEU A 107 -9.97 29.70 -41.42
CA LEU A 107 -10.95 28.73 -40.92
C LEU A 107 -12.27 29.41 -40.55
N ASP A 108 -12.22 30.55 -39.86
CA ASP A 108 -13.40 31.32 -39.49
C ASP A 108 -14.17 31.79 -40.73
N GLN A 109 -13.47 32.27 -41.76
CA GLN A 109 -14.08 32.64 -43.03
C GLN A 109 -14.78 31.43 -43.68
N LEU A 110 -14.13 30.27 -43.73
CA LEU A 110 -14.71 29.04 -44.28
C LEU A 110 -15.93 28.55 -43.45
N ARG A 111 -15.87 28.65 -42.11
CA ARG A 111 -16.99 28.34 -41.20
C ARG A 111 -18.16 29.30 -41.39
N SER A 112 -17.89 30.59 -41.64
CA SER A 112 -18.91 31.60 -41.90
C SER A 112 -19.72 31.29 -43.16
N ILE A 113 -19.09 30.74 -44.21
CA ILE A 113 -19.77 30.30 -45.43
C ILE A 113 -20.69 29.11 -45.15
N LYS A 114 -20.28 28.18 -44.28
CA LYS A 114 -21.14 27.06 -43.83
C LYS A 114 -22.35 27.56 -43.03
N GLY A 115 -22.16 28.54 -42.14
CA GLY A 115 -23.24 29.24 -41.44
C GLY A 115 -24.18 29.99 -42.39
N GLY A 116 -23.60 30.68 -43.37
CA GLY A 116 -24.30 31.31 -44.49
C GLY A 116 -25.06 30.32 -45.36
N GLY A 117 -24.55 29.09 -45.53
CA GLY A 117 -25.20 28.01 -46.26
C GLY A 117 -26.57 27.63 -45.68
N LYS A 118 -26.72 27.63 -44.35
CA LYS A 118 -28.04 27.45 -43.72
C LYS A 118 -28.99 28.61 -44.05
N ALA A 119 -28.49 29.84 -44.07
CA ALA A 119 -29.28 31.01 -44.46
C ALA A 119 -29.65 30.96 -45.95
N LEU A 120 -28.73 30.52 -46.82
CA LEU A 120 -28.91 30.38 -48.27
C LEU A 120 -29.96 29.31 -48.60
N LEU A 121 -29.92 28.18 -47.88
CA LEU A 121 -30.94 27.14 -47.94
C LEU A 121 -32.29 27.61 -47.40
N ALA A 122 -32.30 28.44 -46.35
CA ALA A 122 -33.53 29.01 -45.80
C ALA A 122 -34.16 30.05 -46.75
N SER A 123 -33.35 30.91 -47.39
CA SER A 123 -33.83 31.85 -48.41
C SER A 123 -34.34 31.13 -49.65
N TYR A 124 -33.65 30.05 -50.07
CA TYR A 124 -34.12 29.19 -51.15
C TYR A 124 -35.47 28.55 -50.80
N LEU A 125 -35.61 27.98 -49.59
CA LEU A 125 -36.88 27.43 -49.12
C LEU A 125 -38.01 28.47 -49.10
N ALA A 126 -37.73 29.70 -48.67
CA ALA A 126 -38.71 30.79 -48.64
C ALA A 126 -39.17 31.18 -50.05
N LYS A 127 -38.23 31.37 -50.97
CA LYS A 127 -38.50 31.66 -52.39
C LYS A 127 -39.40 30.60 -53.02
N ILE A 128 -39.09 29.32 -52.84
CA ILE A 128 -39.90 28.23 -53.42
C ILE A 128 -41.29 28.15 -52.79
N ARG A 129 -41.43 28.43 -51.48
CA ARG A 129 -42.75 28.48 -50.83
C ARG A 129 -43.63 29.59 -51.40
N GLU A 130 -43.05 30.74 -51.70
CA GLU A 130 -43.74 31.89 -52.30
C GLU A 130 -44.14 31.59 -53.76
N GLU A 131 -43.23 31.03 -54.56
CA GLU A 131 -43.49 30.70 -55.97
C GLU A 131 -44.53 29.59 -56.17
N THR A 132 -44.54 28.58 -55.28
CA THR A 132 -45.40 27.37 -55.45
C THR A 132 -46.67 27.40 -54.61
N GLY A 133 -46.74 28.28 -53.60
CA GLY A 133 -47.83 28.30 -52.61
C GLY A 133 -47.90 27.05 -51.73
N ILE A 134 -46.86 26.21 -51.70
CA ILE A 134 -46.79 24.97 -50.90
C ILE A 134 -46.28 25.32 -49.50
N THR A 135 -47.19 25.57 -48.55
CA THR A 135 -46.82 25.93 -47.17
C THR A 135 -46.16 24.79 -46.38
N THR A 136 -46.43 23.53 -46.75
CA THR A 136 -45.90 22.34 -46.06
C THR A 136 -44.55 21.85 -46.61
N LEU A 137 -43.93 22.58 -47.53
CA LEU A 137 -42.64 22.22 -48.14
C LEU A 137 -41.55 22.15 -47.05
N LYS A 138 -40.88 21.00 -46.92
CA LYS A 138 -39.79 20.80 -45.95
C LYS A 138 -38.48 20.55 -46.66
N LEU A 139 -37.45 21.35 -46.35
CA LEU A 139 -36.09 21.05 -46.74
C LEU A 139 -35.50 20.06 -45.72
N SER A 140 -34.98 18.94 -46.19
CA SER A 140 -34.31 17.94 -45.38
C SER A 140 -33.08 17.40 -46.11
N SER A 141 -32.20 16.71 -45.41
CA SER A 141 -30.99 16.12 -46.00
C SER A 141 -30.79 14.68 -45.54
N ASN A 142 -30.15 13.86 -46.38
CA ASN A 142 -29.64 12.55 -45.96
C ASN A 142 -28.35 12.21 -46.72
N LYS A 143 -27.61 11.20 -46.24
CA LYS A 143 -26.30 10.80 -46.81
C LYS A 143 -26.34 10.26 -48.26
N ILE A 144 -27.49 9.80 -48.74
CA ILE A 144 -27.65 9.13 -50.04
C ILE A 144 -28.19 10.10 -51.11
N LEU A 145 -29.13 10.96 -50.74
CA LEU A 145 -29.88 11.85 -51.63
C LEU A 145 -29.40 13.30 -51.55
N GLY A 146 -28.52 13.64 -50.59
CA GLY A 146 -28.16 15.03 -50.33
C GLY A 146 -29.34 15.82 -49.79
N HIS A 147 -29.38 17.12 -50.10
CA HIS A 147 -30.48 18.02 -49.77
C HIS A 147 -31.65 17.80 -50.74
N TYR A 148 -32.86 17.74 -50.20
CA TYR A 148 -34.09 17.55 -50.98
C TYR A 148 -35.25 18.29 -50.35
N LEU A 149 -36.24 18.59 -51.18
CA LEU A 149 -37.52 19.16 -50.79
C LEU A 149 -38.56 18.06 -50.70
N GLU A 150 -39.14 17.89 -49.52
CA GLU A 150 -40.20 16.92 -49.26
C GLU A 150 -41.57 17.61 -49.40
N VAL A 151 -42.40 17.06 -50.27
CA VAL A 151 -43.72 17.57 -50.64
C VAL A 151 -44.77 16.50 -50.35
N SER A 152 -45.86 16.85 -49.68
CA SER A 152 -46.97 15.91 -49.43
C SER A 152 -47.66 15.51 -50.73
N LYS A 153 -48.11 14.26 -50.85
CA LYS A 153 -48.79 13.76 -52.07
C LYS A 153 -49.94 14.64 -52.57
N GLY A 154 -50.71 15.25 -51.67
CA GLY A 154 -51.83 16.14 -52.03
C GLY A 154 -51.43 17.49 -52.63
N GLN A 155 -50.13 17.78 -52.77
CA GLN A 155 -49.61 19.05 -53.30
C GLN A 155 -48.57 18.82 -54.42
N VAL A 156 -48.43 17.58 -54.91
CA VAL A 156 -47.48 17.21 -55.97
C VAL A 156 -47.78 17.95 -57.28
N ASP A 157 -49.05 18.18 -57.59
CA ASP A 157 -49.47 18.90 -58.81
C ASP A 157 -49.02 20.37 -58.84
N LYS A 158 -48.61 20.92 -57.70
CA LYS A 158 -48.09 22.29 -57.56
C LYS A 158 -46.56 22.39 -57.70
N VAL A 159 -45.87 21.26 -57.85
CA VAL A 159 -44.42 21.22 -58.00
C VAL A 159 -44.03 21.66 -59.42
N PRO A 160 -43.14 22.65 -59.60
CA PRO A 160 -42.74 23.10 -60.93
C PRO A 160 -42.07 21.99 -61.76
N SER A 161 -42.25 22.03 -63.08
CA SER A 161 -41.63 21.05 -63.99
C SER A 161 -40.10 21.09 -64.03
N THR A 162 -39.49 22.16 -63.52
CA THR A 162 -38.04 22.33 -63.38
C THR A 162 -37.43 21.50 -62.24
N PHE A 163 -38.25 20.81 -61.44
CA PHE A 163 -37.80 20.02 -60.30
C PHE A 163 -37.69 18.54 -60.66
N TYR A 164 -36.58 17.92 -60.27
CA TYR A 164 -36.32 16.51 -60.52
C TYR A 164 -36.73 15.68 -59.31
N ARG A 165 -37.54 14.65 -59.51
CA ARG A 165 -37.95 13.73 -58.44
C ARG A 165 -36.82 12.77 -58.08
N LYS A 166 -36.42 12.73 -56.81
CA LYS A 166 -35.38 11.82 -56.28
C LYS A 166 -35.95 10.54 -55.66
N GLN A 167 -37.08 10.61 -54.94
CA GLN A 167 -37.64 9.45 -54.24
C GLN A 167 -39.14 9.62 -53.98
N THR A 168 -39.90 8.53 -54.06
CA THR A 168 -41.33 8.48 -53.70
C THR A 168 -41.50 7.72 -52.37
N LEU A 169 -42.23 8.31 -51.42
CA LEU A 169 -42.60 7.69 -50.15
C LEU A 169 -44.12 7.43 -50.09
N VAL A 170 -44.55 6.74 -49.04
CA VAL A 170 -45.98 6.40 -48.84
C VAL A 170 -46.86 7.65 -48.82
N ASN A 171 -46.43 8.74 -48.18
CA ASN A 171 -47.21 9.97 -47.98
C ASN A 171 -46.58 11.25 -48.59
N ALA A 172 -45.40 11.16 -49.19
CA ALA A 172 -44.66 12.32 -49.69
C ALA A 172 -43.80 11.96 -50.92
N GLU A 173 -43.42 12.96 -51.70
CA GLU A 173 -42.43 12.86 -52.78
C GLU A 173 -41.27 13.83 -52.50
N ARG A 174 -40.04 13.40 -52.83
CA ARG A 174 -38.80 14.15 -52.62
C ARG A 174 -38.26 14.67 -53.94
N TYR A 175 -37.99 15.97 -54.01
CA TYR A 175 -37.53 16.67 -55.21
C TYR A 175 -36.21 17.41 -54.99
N THR A 176 -35.51 17.70 -56.08
CA THR A 176 -34.34 18.58 -56.14
C THR A 176 -34.48 19.54 -57.33
N SER A 177 -33.66 20.58 -57.38
CA SER A 177 -33.55 21.50 -58.52
C SER A 177 -32.08 21.79 -58.81
N ASP A 178 -31.78 22.38 -59.97
CA ASP A 178 -30.42 22.82 -60.31
C ASP A 178 -29.91 23.88 -59.30
N GLU A 179 -30.77 24.80 -58.88
CA GLU A 179 -30.44 25.82 -57.87
C GLU A 179 -30.11 25.18 -56.51
N LEU A 180 -30.86 24.16 -56.09
CA LEU A 180 -30.58 23.44 -54.85
C LEU A 180 -29.28 22.62 -54.94
N ILE A 181 -29.01 22.00 -56.08
CA ILE A 181 -27.77 21.24 -56.32
C ILE A 181 -26.57 22.19 -56.28
N ALA A 182 -26.65 23.37 -56.91
CA ALA A 182 -25.59 24.38 -56.88
C ALA A 182 -25.32 24.88 -55.46
N CYS A 183 -26.38 25.18 -54.69
CA CYS A 183 -26.26 25.55 -53.27
C CYS A 183 -25.60 24.43 -52.45
N GLU A 184 -25.99 23.18 -52.66
CA GLU A 184 -25.42 22.02 -51.97
C GLU A 184 -23.93 21.84 -52.31
N GLN A 185 -23.54 21.97 -53.57
CA GLN A 185 -22.14 21.87 -54.00
C GLN A 185 -21.27 22.94 -53.34
N GLN A 186 -21.74 24.18 -53.29
CA GLN A 186 -21.02 25.27 -52.61
C GLN A 186 -20.84 24.99 -51.11
N ILE A 187 -21.90 24.55 -50.43
CA ILE A 187 -21.85 24.21 -48.99
C ILE A 187 -20.90 23.04 -48.73
N LEU A 188 -20.96 21.99 -49.54
CA LEU A 188 -20.09 20.81 -49.41
C LEU A 188 -18.62 21.15 -49.65
N GLN A 189 -18.33 21.96 -50.68
CA GLN A 189 -16.96 22.39 -50.97
C GLN A 189 -16.38 23.19 -49.81
N SER A 190 -17.08 24.23 -49.33
CA SER A 190 -16.62 25.03 -48.21
C SER A 190 -16.51 24.23 -46.91
N SER A 191 -17.41 23.27 -46.65
CA SER A 191 -17.29 22.40 -45.48
C SER A 191 -16.07 21.49 -45.56
N SER A 192 -15.75 20.95 -46.74
CA SER A 192 -14.56 20.13 -46.95
C SER A 192 -13.27 20.95 -46.82
N GLU A 193 -13.26 22.17 -47.33
CA GLU A 193 -12.13 23.10 -47.18
C GLU A 193 -11.94 23.51 -45.71
N ALA A 194 -13.03 23.78 -44.98
CA ALA A 194 -13.00 24.07 -43.54
C ALA A 194 -12.43 22.88 -42.75
N GLU A 195 -12.89 21.65 -43.02
CA GLU A 195 -12.38 20.44 -42.35
C GLU A 195 -10.88 20.27 -42.60
N LYS A 196 -10.44 20.40 -43.87
CA LYS A 196 -9.01 20.30 -44.23
C LYS A 196 -8.18 21.36 -43.52
N ARG A 197 -8.68 22.60 -43.46
CA ARG A 197 -7.98 23.70 -42.77
C ARG A 197 -7.88 23.44 -41.27
N GLU A 198 -8.98 23.06 -40.63
CA GLU A 198 -9.00 22.73 -39.21
C GLU A 198 -8.05 21.59 -38.86
N ARG A 199 -8.03 20.53 -39.69
CA ARG A 199 -7.11 19.40 -39.51
C ARG A 199 -5.65 19.84 -39.65
N SER A 200 -5.34 20.64 -40.67
CA SER A 200 -3.98 21.16 -40.87
C SER A 200 -3.51 22.03 -39.70
N VAL A 201 -4.39 22.87 -39.14
CA VAL A 201 -4.09 23.66 -37.94
C VAL A 201 -3.82 22.74 -36.74
N TYR A 202 -4.68 21.75 -36.51
CA TYR A 202 -4.52 20.79 -35.42
C TYR A 202 -3.22 19.96 -35.54
N GLU A 203 -2.89 19.48 -36.75
CA GLU A 203 -1.64 18.74 -37.03
C GLU A 203 -0.41 19.60 -36.77
N THR A 204 -0.44 20.88 -37.14
CA THR A 204 0.65 21.83 -36.87
C THR A 204 0.89 21.99 -35.35
N LEU A 205 -0.18 22.10 -34.55
CA LEU A 205 -0.08 22.18 -33.09
C LEU A 205 0.50 20.90 -32.48
N LEU A 206 0.11 19.73 -33.00
CA LEU A 206 0.67 18.45 -32.58
C LEU A 206 2.16 18.36 -32.89
N GLU A 207 2.61 18.81 -34.05
CA GLU A 207 4.02 18.81 -34.46
C GLU A 207 4.86 19.74 -33.59
N LYS A 208 4.37 20.96 -33.32
CA LYS A 208 5.01 21.88 -32.36
C LYS A 208 5.13 21.26 -30.98
N THR A 209 4.07 20.59 -30.52
CA THR A 209 4.08 19.91 -29.21
C THR A 209 5.05 18.72 -29.19
N ARG A 210 5.13 17.94 -30.27
CA ARG A 210 6.12 16.84 -30.42
C ARG A 210 7.56 17.36 -30.36
N ALA A 211 7.84 18.51 -30.97
CA ALA A 211 9.17 19.10 -30.94
C ALA A 211 9.62 19.44 -29.50
N MET A 212 8.67 19.74 -28.61
CA MET A 212 8.92 20.04 -27.20
C MET A 212 8.90 18.82 -26.26
N GLN A 213 8.98 17.60 -26.80
CA GLN A 213 8.91 16.36 -26.00
C GLN A 213 9.95 16.31 -24.86
N ALA A 214 11.20 16.71 -25.11
CA ALA A 214 12.25 16.63 -24.11
C ALA A 214 11.98 17.57 -22.90
N PRO A 215 11.66 18.87 -23.10
CA PRO A 215 11.19 19.75 -22.03
C PRO A 215 9.98 19.22 -21.27
N LEU A 216 8.98 18.68 -21.96
CA LEU A 216 7.77 18.15 -21.33
C LEU A 216 8.08 16.99 -20.38
N LEU A 217 8.96 16.08 -20.78
CA LEU A 217 9.40 14.96 -19.92
C LEU A 217 10.28 15.44 -18.75
N ALA A 218 11.10 16.48 -18.94
CA ALA A 218 11.87 17.08 -17.85
C ALA A 218 10.95 17.73 -16.80
N ILE A 219 9.90 18.43 -17.25
CA ILE A 219 8.85 18.97 -16.38
C ILE A 219 8.13 17.83 -15.64
N ALA A 220 7.77 16.75 -16.33
CA ALA A 220 7.11 15.60 -15.73
C ALA A 220 7.94 14.98 -14.59
N SER A 221 9.25 14.79 -14.81
CA SER A 221 10.19 14.30 -13.79
C SER A 221 10.24 15.22 -12.58
N LEU A 222 10.36 16.54 -12.79
CA LEU A 222 10.38 17.51 -11.71
C LEU A 222 9.08 17.49 -10.90
N LEU A 223 7.92 17.57 -11.56
CA LEU A 223 6.62 17.56 -10.88
C LEU A 223 6.43 16.26 -10.09
N SER A 224 6.84 15.11 -10.63
CA SER A 224 6.77 13.81 -9.94
C SER A 224 7.63 13.76 -8.68
N LYS A 225 8.85 14.33 -8.73
CA LYS A 225 9.71 14.43 -7.53
C LYS A 225 9.10 15.35 -6.48
N VAL A 226 8.58 16.51 -6.91
CA VAL A 226 7.91 17.44 -5.99
C VAL A 226 6.67 16.79 -5.37
N ASP A 227 5.87 16.06 -6.16
CA ASP A 227 4.69 15.33 -5.70
C ASP A 227 5.03 14.25 -4.67
N CYS A 228 6.10 13.48 -4.90
CA CYS A 228 6.60 12.50 -3.95
C CYS A 228 7.06 13.14 -2.63
N LEU A 229 7.91 14.18 -2.71
CA LEU A 229 8.48 14.87 -1.54
C LEU A 229 7.41 15.57 -0.69
N GLN A 230 6.45 16.24 -1.34
CA GLN A 230 5.31 16.83 -0.63
C GLN A 230 4.40 15.75 -0.03
N GLY A 231 4.26 14.59 -0.69
CA GLY A 231 3.51 13.45 -0.20
C GLY A 231 4.09 12.87 1.09
N PHE A 232 5.41 12.68 1.14
CA PHE A 232 6.13 12.30 2.37
C PHE A 232 5.93 13.34 3.48
N SER A 233 6.04 14.62 3.16
CA SER A 233 5.91 15.70 4.15
C SER A 233 4.48 15.83 4.70
N THR A 234 3.48 15.65 3.84
CA THR A 234 2.06 15.61 4.23
C THR A 234 1.80 14.45 5.18
N THR A 235 2.30 13.26 4.84
CA THR A 235 2.19 12.05 5.67
C THR A 235 2.87 12.26 7.02
N ALA A 236 4.07 12.86 7.01
CA ALA A 236 4.83 13.14 8.22
C ALA A 236 4.09 14.07 9.17
N ASN A 237 3.57 15.20 8.66
CA ASN A 237 2.82 16.16 9.45
C ASN A 237 1.51 15.59 10.01
N LYS A 238 0.84 14.72 9.23
CA LYS A 238 -0.43 14.11 9.64
C LYS A 238 -0.27 13.04 10.72
N HIS A 239 0.83 12.30 10.69
CA HIS A 239 1.06 11.12 11.53
C HIS A 239 2.20 11.26 12.54
N ASP A 240 2.70 12.49 12.70
CA ASP A 240 3.76 12.84 13.63
C ASP A 240 5.03 12.00 13.39
N TYR A 241 5.50 11.94 12.14
CA TYR A 241 6.72 11.22 11.80
C TYR A 241 7.94 12.12 11.95
N THR A 242 9.08 11.53 12.31
CA THR A 242 10.34 12.24 12.50
C THR A 242 11.30 12.00 11.33
N ALA A 243 12.23 12.91 11.11
CA ALA A 243 13.28 12.73 10.12
C ALA A 243 14.34 11.77 10.68
N PRO A 244 14.69 10.66 9.99
CA PRO A 244 15.73 9.76 10.44
C PRO A 244 17.13 10.39 10.25
N ARG A 245 18.06 10.04 11.14
CA ARG A 245 19.48 10.44 11.10
C ARG A 245 20.33 9.29 10.56
N PHE A 246 21.01 9.51 9.44
CA PHE A 246 21.99 8.56 8.94
C PHE A 246 23.36 8.80 9.58
N VAL A 247 23.99 7.72 10.02
CA VAL A 247 25.35 7.72 10.59
C VAL A 247 26.25 6.74 9.85
N THR A 248 27.57 6.90 10.00
CA THR A 248 28.56 6.01 9.38
C THR A 248 28.72 4.70 10.12
N SER A 249 28.38 4.68 11.41
CA SER A 249 28.41 3.48 12.24
C SER A 249 27.33 2.48 11.82
N ASN A 250 27.60 1.20 11.99
CA ASN A 250 26.72 0.12 11.57
C ASN A 250 25.63 -0.21 12.61
N CYS A 251 24.96 0.82 13.13
CA CYS A 251 23.96 0.73 14.19
C CYS A 251 22.52 0.90 13.70
N ILE A 252 21.55 0.53 14.53
CA ILE A 252 20.13 0.89 14.40
C ILE A 252 19.63 1.27 15.79
N THR A 253 19.17 2.51 15.94
CA THR A 253 18.50 3.02 17.14
C THR A 253 17.15 3.59 16.73
N ILE A 254 16.07 3.05 17.28
CA ILE A 254 14.70 3.50 17.06
C ILE A 254 14.08 3.73 18.43
N GLU A 255 13.67 4.96 18.70
CA GLU A 255 12.97 5.33 19.92
C GLU A 255 11.48 5.54 19.63
N GLY A 256 10.64 4.82 20.35
CA GLY A 256 9.19 4.90 20.24
C GLY A 256 8.67 4.58 18.83
N GLY A 257 9.25 3.57 18.17
CA GLY A 257 8.84 3.14 16.84
C GLY A 257 7.40 2.61 16.83
N ARG A 258 6.68 2.88 15.74
CA ARG A 258 5.30 2.47 15.49
C ARG A 258 5.19 1.82 14.11
N HIS A 259 4.27 0.87 13.96
CA HIS A 259 4.05 0.24 12.66
C HIS A 259 3.18 1.15 11.78
N PRO A 260 3.68 1.66 10.63
CA PRO A 260 3.02 2.75 9.88
C PRO A 260 1.64 2.38 9.32
N VAL A 261 1.37 1.10 9.05
CA VAL A 261 0.05 0.63 8.59
C VAL A 261 -0.89 0.27 9.74
N VAL A 262 -0.43 -0.51 10.72
CA VAL A 262 -1.27 -0.98 11.84
C VAL A 262 -1.70 0.18 12.74
N GLU A 263 -0.87 1.21 12.95
CA GLU A 263 -1.27 2.37 13.75
C GLU A 263 -2.50 3.08 13.15
N GLN A 264 -2.62 3.11 11.81
CA GLN A 264 -3.73 3.78 11.12
C GLN A 264 -5.04 3.01 11.29
N GLN A 265 -4.96 1.68 11.41
CA GLN A 265 -6.13 0.82 11.65
C GLN A 265 -6.62 0.91 13.11
N LEU A 266 -5.71 1.10 14.06
CA LEU A 266 -6.05 1.23 15.48
C LEU A 266 -6.50 2.65 15.87
N GLY A 267 -6.15 3.66 15.07
CA GLY A 267 -6.36 5.07 15.38
C GLY A 267 -5.18 5.70 16.13
N ILE A 268 -5.03 7.02 15.99
CA ILE A 268 -3.92 7.81 16.55
C ILE A 268 -3.86 7.62 18.08
N GLY A 269 -2.67 7.29 18.59
CA GLY A 269 -2.41 7.12 20.03
C GLY A 269 -2.71 5.73 20.60
N ASN A 270 -3.36 4.84 19.84
CA ASN A 270 -3.73 3.50 20.33
C ASN A 270 -2.65 2.43 20.08
N PHE A 271 -1.65 2.73 19.24
CA PHE A 271 -0.52 1.85 19.01
C PHE A 271 0.54 2.02 20.10
N VAL A 272 1.02 0.91 20.67
CA VAL A 272 2.05 0.93 21.73
C VAL A 272 3.44 1.06 21.12
N PRO A 273 4.16 2.17 21.34
CA PRO A 273 5.46 2.41 20.72
C PRO A 273 6.58 1.58 21.38
N ASN A 274 7.49 1.07 20.54
CA ASN A 274 8.56 0.17 20.95
C ASN A 274 9.93 0.65 20.49
N ASP A 275 10.92 0.46 21.35
CA ASP A 275 12.29 0.88 21.14
C ASP A 275 13.11 -0.29 20.56
N LEU A 276 14.11 0.02 19.74
CA LEU A 276 15.11 -0.93 19.26
C LEU A 276 16.49 -0.29 19.34
N THR A 277 17.47 -1.01 19.86
CA THR A 277 18.88 -0.61 19.84
C THR A 277 19.70 -1.80 19.39
N ILE A 278 20.50 -1.59 18.34
CA ILE A 278 21.51 -2.50 17.81
C ILE A 278 22.77 -1.67 17.61
N GLU A 279 23.78 -1.90 18.45
CA GLU A 279 25.07 -1.20 18.40
C GLU A 279 26.03 -1.86 17.41
N GLU A 280 27.07 -1.15 16.96
CA GLU A 280 28.06 -1.70 16.04
C GLU A 280 28.98 -2.74 16.70
N ASP A 281 29.45 -2.45 17.92
CA ASP A 281 30.36 -3.30 18.70
C ASP A 281 29.65 -4.06 19.85
N GLY A 282 28.31 -4.03 19.88
CA GLY A 282 27.49 -4.60 20.95
C GLY A 282 26.73 -5.86 20.57
N GLN A 283 25.56 -6.05 21.20
CA GLN A 283 24.67 -7.18 20.94
C GLN A 283 23.87 -6.92 19.66
N ARG A 284 24.24 -7.59 18.56
CA ARG A 284 23.65 -7.34 17.22
C ARG A 284 22.51 -8.30 16.87
N PHE A 285 22.37 -9.35 17.66
CA PHE A 285 21.35 -10.38 17.49
C PHE A 285 20.32 -10.26 18.60
N CYS A 286 19.11 -9.83 18.25
CA CYS A 286 17.97 -9.73 19.16
C CYS A 286 17.13 -11.00 19.07
N LEU A 287 17.16 -11.83 20.11
CA LEU A 287 16.28 -12.99 20.22
C LEU A 287 15.00 -12.57 20.94
N ILE A 288 13.86 -12.67 20.23
CA ILE A 288 12.56 -12.18 20.68
C ILE A 288 11.68 -13.38 21.03
N THR A 289 11.31 -13.46 22.31
CA THR A 289 10.41 -14.51 22.83
C THR A 289 9.07 -13.93 23.27
N GLY A 290 8.10 -14.81 23.54
CA GLY A 290 6.80 -14.45 24.08
C GLY A 290 5.63 -15.03 23.29
N PRO A 291 4.40 -14.87 23.77
CA PRO A 291 3.21 -15.49 23.18
C PRO A 291 2.94 -14.98 21.75
N ASN A 292 2.36 -15.83 20.89
CA ASN A 292 2.12 -15.51 19.46
C ASN A 292 1.24 -14.27 19.27
N MET A 293 0.22 -14.08 20.11
CA MET A 293 -0.70 -12.94 20.04
C MET A 293 -0.14 -11.66 20.70
N ALA A 294 1.10 -11.67 21.21
CA ALA A 294 1.66 -10.53 21.92
C ALA A 294 2.08 -9.38 20.99
N GLY A 295 2.35 -9.67 19.70
CA GLY A 295 2.81 -8.67 18.71
C GLY A 295 4.26 -8.83 18.23
N LYS A 296 4.88 -10.02 18.37
CA LYS A 296 6.25 -10.30 17.87
C LYS A 296 6.40 -9.93 16.39
N SER A 297 5.56 -10.50 15.52
CA SER A 297 5.60 -10.24 14.07
C SER A 297 5.35 -8.77 13.72
N THR A 298 4.50 -8.08 14.48
CA THR A 298 4.26 -6.64 14.31
C THR A 298 5.51 -5.83 14.63
N TYR A 299 6.20 -6.15 15.72
CA TYR A 299 7.47 -5.52 16.09
C TYR A 299 8.57 -5.77 15.06
N LEU A 300 8.69 -7.00 14.54
CA LEU A 300 9.62 -7.33 13.47
C LEU A 300 9.37 -6.48 12.21
N ARG A 301 8.14 -6.53 11.67
CA ARG A 301 7.77 -5.79 10.44
C ARG A 301 7.87 -4.29 10.62
N GLN A 302 7.53 -3.77 11.80
CA GLN A 302 7.67 -2.36 12.14
C GLN A 302 9.11 -1.88 11.90
N ASN A 303 10.09 -2.56 12.48
CA ASN A 303 11.48 -2.15 12.35
C ASN A 303 11.99 -2.27 10.90
N ALA A 304 11.54 -3.30 10.17
CA ALA A 304 11.79 -3.44 8.73
C ALA A 304 11.29 -2.22 7.93
N LEU A 305 10.05 -1.80 8.20
CA LEU A 305 9.41 -0.68 7.51
C LEU A 305 10.04 0.66 7.88
N ILE A 306 10.46 0.85 9.13
CA ILE A 306 11.16 2.08 9.56
C ILE A 306 12.49 2.21 8.81
N VAL A 307 13.27 1.12 8.68
CA VAL A 307 14.52 1.13 7.92
C VAL A 307 14.26 1.41 6.44
N LEU A 308 13.26 0.76 5.84
CA LEU A 308 12.88 1.00 4.44
C LEU A 308 12.48 2.46 4.21
N LEU A 309 11.56 2.99 5.02
CA LEU A 309 11.10 4.38 4.94
C LEU A 309 12.26 5.37 5.09
N SER A 310 13.22 5.06 5.97
CA SER A 310 14.41 5.89 6.13
C SER A 310 15.24 5.94 4.86
N GLN A 311 15.53 4.80 4.24
CA GLN A 311 16.41 4.71 3.07
C GLN A 311 15.76 5.14 1.74
N ILE A 312 14.42 5.23 1.66
CA ILE A 312 13.75 5.89 0.53
C ILE A 312 13.69 7.43 0.69
N GLY A 313 14.20 7.98 1.79
CA GLY A 313 14.21 9.43 2.06
C GLY A 313 12.93 9.98 2.68
N SER A 314 12.06 9.12 3.23
CA SER A 314 10.86 9.54 3.96
C SER A 314 11.15 9.83 5.43
N PHE A 315 10.22 10.55 6.07
CA PHE A 315 10.09 10.57 7.52
C PHE A 315 9.56 9.21 8.01
N VAL A 316 9.78 8.91 9.29
CA VAL A 316 9.49 7.60 9.90
C VAL A 316 8.61 7.69 11.15
N PRO A 317 7.78 6.66 11.43
CA PRO A 317 6.84 6.61 12.55
C PRO A 317 7.53 6.33 13.89
N ALA A 318 8.37 7.25 14.38
CA ALA A 318 9.12 7.11 15.61
C ALA A 318 9.42 8.49 16.22
N ARG A 319 9.84 8.53 17.49
CA ARG A 319 10.27 9.78 18.14
C ARG A 319 11.66 10.20 17.67
N ASN A 320 12.57 9.23 17.60
CA ASN A 320 13.92 9.41 17.12
C ASN A 320 14.36 8.15 16.37
N VAL A 321 15.10 8.32 15.27
CA VAL A 321 15.69 7.20 14.52
C VAL A 321 17.09 7.58 14.09
N GLU A 322 18.03 6.70 14.39
CA GLU A 322 19.39 6.75 13.93
C GLU A 322 19.78 5.42 13.32
N LEU A 323 20.32 5.42 12.11
CA LEU A 323 20.73 4.19 11.46
C LEU A 323 21.96 4.35 10.58
N GLY A 324 22.81 3.34 10.60
CA GLY A 324 23.73 3.08 9.50
C GLY A 324 22.99 2.55 8.28
N VAL A 325 23.56 2.76 7.09
CA VAL A 325 22.97 2.26 5.84
C VAL A 325 22.93 0.72 5.87
N VAL A 326 21.73 0.18 5.69
CA VAL A 326 21.47 -1.25 5.52
C VAL A 326 21.60 -1.60 4.04
N ASP A 327 22.52 -2.52 3.72
CA ASP A 327 22.76 -2.95 2.34
C ASP A 327 21.64 -3.84 1.80
N ARG A 328 21.10 -4.71 2.64
CA ARG A 328 20.05 -5.67 2.32
C ARG A 328 19.13 -5.90 3.51
N LEU A 329 17.83 -5.91 3.25
CA LEU A 329 16.79 -6.29 4.19
C LEU A 329 16.30 -7.69 3.85
N PHE A 330 16.56 -8.66 4.73
CA PHE A 330 16.07 -10.03 4.60
C PHE A 330 14.89 -10.25 5.52
N CYS A 331 13.80 -10.81 5.00
CA CYS A 331 12.59 -11.09 5.77
C CYS A 331 12.16 -12.54 5.53
N ARG A 332 12.30 -13.36 6.56
CA ARG A 332 11.58 -14.64 6.70
C ARG A 332 10.42 -14.40 7.65
N VAL A 333 9.28 -13.98 7.11
CA VAL A 333 8.06 -13.76 7.89
C VAL A 333 6.98 -14.62 7.25
N GLY A 334 6.40 -15.55 8.01
CA GLY A 334 5.56 -16.63 7.49
C GLY A 334 4.62 -16.21 6.36
N ALA A 335 4.70 -16.93 5.23
CA ALA A 335 3.80 -16.74 4.12
C ALA A 335 2.39 -17.22 4.50
N SER A 336 1.37 -16.42 4.21
CA SER A 336 0.02 -16.96 4.05
C SER A 336 0.08 -18.01 2.94
N ASP A 337 -0.27 -19.26 3.29
CA ASP A 337 -0.13 -20.47 2.48
C ASP A 337 -0.24 -20.24 0.97
N ASN A 338 0.90 -20.37 0.28
CA ASN A 338 0.92 -20.42 -1.17
C ASN A 338 0.87 -21.89 -1.61
N LEU A 339 -0.24 -22.56 -1.28
CA LEU A 339 -0.52 -23.96 -1.64
C LEU A 339 -0.49 -24.20 -3.17
N ALA A 340 -0.48 -23.14 -3.98
CA ALA A 340 -0.56 -23.18 -5.44
C ALA A 340 0.67 -23.80 -6.15
N ARG A 341 1.81 -23.97 -5.46
CA ARG A 341 3.06 -24.50 -6.08
C ARG A 341 3.40 -25.95 -5.74
N GLY A 342 2.66 -26.63 -4.87
CA GLY A 342 2.89 -28.05 -4.57
C GLY A 342 4.22 -28.38 -3.86
N GLU A 343 5.01 -27.39 -3.46
CA GLU A 343 6.22 -27.57 -2.66
C GLU A 343 5.89 -27.63 -1.16
N SER A 344 6.63 -28.45 -0.40
CA SER A 344 6.51 -28.48 1.06
C SER A 344 6.82 -27.11 1.64
N THR A 345 5.93 -26.58 2.50
CA THR A 345 6.10 -25.29 3.18
C THR A 345 7.42 -25.22 3.95
N PHE A 346 7.87 -26.35 4.49
CA PHE A 346 9.16 -26.47 5.16
C PHE A 346 10.34 -26.39 4.18
N LEU A 347 10.24 -26.95 2.98
CA LEU A 347 11.32 -26.86 1.98
C LEU A 347 11.52 -25.41 1.52
N VAL A 348 10.43 -24.69 1.25
CA VAL A 348 10.47 -23.26 0.91
C VAL A 348 11.10 -22.45 2.04
N GLU A 349 10.70 -22.72 3.28
CA GLU A 349 11.30 -22.11 4.47
C GLU A 349 12.83 -22.36 4.55
N MET A 350 13.29 -23.57 4.27
CA MET A 350 14.71 -23.91 4.26
C MET A 350 15.47 -23.23 3.11
N GLN A 351 14.86 -23.10 1.93
CA GLN A 351 15.44 -22.36 0.81
C GLN A 351 15.59 -20.87 1.13
N GLU A 352 14.59 -20.26 1.75
CA GLU A 352 14.64 -18.88 2.23
C GLU A 352 15.75 -18.69 3.27
N ALA A 353 15.81 -19.55 4.29
CA ALA A 353 16.87 -19.51 5.32
C ALA A 353 18.27 -19.68 4.70
N SER A 354 18.43 -20.62 3.77
CA SER A 354 19.68 -20.83 3.03
C SER A 354 20.09 -19.59 2.21
N HIS A 355 19.14 -18.94 1.55
CA HIS A 355 19.41 -17.72 0.79
C HIS A 355 19.89 -16.58 1.69
N ILE A 356 19.24 -16.39 2.85
CA ILE A 356 19.64 -15.40 3.86
C ILE A 356 21.08 -15.67 4.30
N LEU A 357 21.39 -16.89 4.73
CA LEU A 357 22.71 -17.26 5.25
C LEU A 357 23.83 -17.06 4.21
N ARG A 358 23.56 -17.29 2.92
CA ARG A 358 24.56 -17.14 1.85
C ARG A 358 24.76 -15.69 1.39
N SER A 359 23.78 -14.83 1.61
CA SER A 359 23.73 -13.49 0.99
C SER A 359 23.83 -12.35 1.99
N ALA A 360 23.54 -12.60 3.26
CA ALA A 360 23.64 -11.62 4.31
C ALA A 360 25.09 -11.17 4.51
N THR A 361 25.25 -9.89 4.83
CA THR A 361 26.53 -9.30 5.21
C THR A 361 26.43 -8.73 6.63
N LYS A 362 27.57 -8.29 7.18
CA LYS A 362 27.57 -7.54 8.46
C LYS A 362 26.75 -6.24 8.42
N HIS A 363 26.46 -5.70 7.23
CA HIS A 363 25.65 -4.49 7.04
C HIS A 363 24.16 -4.78 6.85
N SER A 364 23.77 -6.05 6.72
CA SER A 364 22.38 -6.43 6.46
C SER A 364 21.53 -6.37 7.73
N LEU A 365 20.23 -6.18 7.54
CA LEU A 365 19.19 -6.39 8.55
C LEU A 365 18.45 -7.68 8.21
N VAL A 366 18.50 -8.63 9.12
CA VAL A 366 17.85 -9.94 8.97
C VAL A 366 16.70 -10.04 9.95
N ILE A 367 15.52 -10.40 9.42
CA ILE A 367 14.30 -10.59 10.19
C ILE A 367 13.84 -12.03 10.01
N VAL A 368 13.73 -12.75 11.11
CA VAL A 368 13.28 -14.14 11.13
C VAL A 368 12.11 -14.27 12.09
N ASP A 369 10.99 -14.80 11.61
CA ASP A 369 9.79 -15.04 12.39
C ASP A 369 9.50 -16.54 12.40
N GLU A 370 9.73 -17.18 13.57
CA GLU A 370 9.27 -18.52 13.88
C GLU A 370 9.80 -19.63 12.94
N LEU A 371 11.09 -19.55 12.60
CA LEU A 371 11.76 -20.55 11.75
C LEU A 371 11.63 -21.98 12.30
N GLY A 372 11.35 -22.93 11.41
CA GLY A 372 11.46 -24.35 11.70
C GLY A 372 10.23 -24.95 12.37
N ARG A 373 9.07 -24.28 12.28
CA ARG A 373 7.79 -24.80 12.80
C ARG A 373 7.20 -25.96 11.99
N GLY A 374 7.62 -26.11 10.74
CA GLY A 374 7.08 -27.13 9.82
C GLY A 374 7.68 -28.52 9.96
N THR A 375 8.50 -28.79 10.99
CA THR A 375 9.22 -30.06 11.18
C THR A 375 9.20 -30.51 12.65
N SER A 376 9.90 -31.60 12.97
CA SER A 376 10.07 -32.08 14.35
C SER A 376 10.66 -30.97 15.23
N THR A 377 10.22 -30.86 16.49
CA THR A 377 10.67 -29.81 17.41
C THR A 377 12.20 -29.82 17.58
N GLN A 378 12.80 -31.02 17.60
CA GLN A 378 14.26 -31.17 17.75
C GLN A 378 15.02 -30.70 16.50
N ASP A 379 14.57 -31.07 15.30
CA ASP A 379 15.22 -30.63 14.06
C ASP A 379 15.01 -29.12 13.86
N GLY A 380 13.80 -28.63 14.10
CA GLY A 380 13.45 -27.22 13.98
C GLY A 380 14.27 -26.34 14.91
N MET A 381 14.42 -26.74 16.18
CA MET A 381 15.29 -26.04 17.14
C MET A 381 16.76 -26.11 16.72
N SER A 382 17.25 -27.25 16.25
CA SER A 382 18.64 -27.43 15.82
C SER A 382 18.98 -26.53 14.62
N ILE A 383 18.07 -26.42 13.65
CA ILE A 383 18.23 -25.54 12.49
C ILE A 383 18.19 -24.07 12.90
N ALA A 384 17.24 -23.68 13.75
CA ALA A 384 17.14 -22.32 14.28
C ALA A 384 18.41 -21.93 15.06
N TYR A 385 18.93 -22.83 15.88
CA TYR A 385 20.19 -22.65 16.59
C TYR A 385 21.38 -22.48 15.64
N ALA A 386 21.50 -23.33 14.62
CA ALA A 386 22.57 -23.23 13.64
C ALA A 386 22.53 -21.87 12.89
N MET A 387 21.34 -21.45 12.43
CA MET A 387 21.16 -20.16 11.78
C MET A 387 21.49 -18.99 12.71
N MET A 388 21.07 -19.06 13.98
CA MET A 388 21.39 -18.07 15.00
C MET A 388 22.90 -17.91 15.15
N GLN A 389 23.65 -19.01 15.32
CA GLN A 389 25.11 -19.00 15.45
C GLN A 389 25.78 -18.38 14.23
N THR A 390 25.42 -18.81 13.02
CA THR A 390 26.02 -18.28 11.79
C THR A 390 25.76 -16.78 11.61
N LEU A 391 24.55 -16.29 11.92
CA LEU A 391 24.23 -14.86 11.80
C LEU A 391 24.93 -14.00 12.86
N MET A 392 25.16 -14.55 14.06
CA MET A 392 25.95 -13.92 15.11
C MET A 392 27.43 -13.85 14.75
N GLU A 393 28.00 -14.94 14.20
CA GLU A 393 29.39 -14.99 13.71
C GLU A 393 29.62 -14.00 12.56
N LEU A 394 28.66 -13.90 11.64
CA LEU A 394 28.65 -12.91 10.57
C LEU A 394 28.59 -11.47 11.10
N GLY A 395 28.04 -11.27 12.31
CA GLY A 395 27.78 -9.96 12.88
C GLY A 395 26.74 -9.18 12.07
N SER A 396 25.68 -9.84 11.60
CA SER A 396 24.56 -9.15 10.95
C SER A 396 23.60 -8.57 11.99
N LYS A 397 22.90 -7.48 11.66
CA LYS A 397 21.85 -6.93 12.53
C LYS A 397 20.64 -7.86 12.41
N THR A 398 20.27 -8.54 13.48
CA THR A 398 19.25 -9.60 13.39
C THR A 398 18.14 -9.41 14.43
N LEU A 399 16.89 -9.51 13.98
CA LEU A 399 15.72 -9.67 14.82
C LEU A 399 15.14 -11.07 14.59
N PHE A 400 15.24 -11.94 15.59
CA PHE A 400 14.85 -13.33 15.49
C PHE A 400 13.73 -13.63 16.49
N ALA A 401 12.49 -13.70 16.03
CA ALA A 401 11.38 -14.15 16.86
C ALA A 401 11.30 -15.68 16.86
N THR A 402 11.23 -16.29 18.04
CA THR A 402 11.17 -17.73 18.19
C THR A 402 10.10 -18.16 19.20
N HIS A 403 9.71 -19.44 19.08
CA HIS A 403 8.93 -20.16 20.08
C HIS A 403 9.76 -21.19 20.86
N TYR A 404 11.01 -21.41 20.44
CA TYR A 404 11.98 -22.24 21.15
C TYR A 404 12.58 -21.42 22.30
N HIS A 405 11.97 -21.53 23.48
CA HIS A 405 12.41 -20.82 24.69
C HIS A 405 13.78 -21.30 25.18
N GLU A 406 14.13 -22.54 24.86
CA GLU A 406 15.40 -23.18 25.14
C GLU A 406 16.57 -22.40 24.54
N LEU A 407 16.37 -21.77 23.36
CA LEU A 407 17.40 -20.94 22.72
C LEU A 407 17.74 -19.69 23.54
N ALA A 408 16.81 -19.18 24.34
CA ALA A 408 17.03 -18.01 25.18
C ALA A 408 17.86 -18.32 26.43
N HIS A 409 17.97 -19.60 26.82
CA HIS A 409 18.74 -20.05 27.99
C HIS A 409 20.18 -20.44 27.63
N LEU A 410 20.54 -20.35 26.35
CA LEU A 410 21.91 -20.56 25.91
C LEU A 410 22.73 -19.34 26.32
N ASP A 411 23.69 -19.54 27.24
CA ASP A 411 24.56 -18.45 27.71
C ASP A 411 25.41 -17.91 26.56
N ASN A 412 25.04 -16.72 26.06
CA ASN A 412 25.76 -16.05 25.01
C ASN A 412 25.68 -14.54 25.20
N SER A 413 26.81 -13.96 25.62
CA SER A 413 26.96 -12.53 25.86
C SER A 413 26.65 -11.64 24.65
N ARG A 414 26.64 -12.20 23.43
CA ARG A 414 26.33 -11.48 22.18
C ARG A 414 24.84 -11.39 21.88
N LEU A 415 23.98 -12.11 22.63
CA LEU A 415 22.53 -12.09 22.45
C LEU A 415 21.88 -10.96 23.25
N GLN A 416 21.05 -10.17 22.57
CA GLN A 416 20.09 -9.30 23.23
C GLN A 416 18.78 -10.06 23.38
N LEU A 417 18.44 -10.42 24.60
CA LEU A 417 17.20 -11.12 24.92
C LEU A 417 16.06 -10.12 25.07
N LEU A 418 15.03 -10.26 24.25
CA LEU A 418 13.84 -9.43 24.26
C LEU A 418 12.59 -10.28 24.45
N THR A 419 11.60 -9.74 25.15
CA THR A 419 10.30 -10.37 25.33
C THR A 419 9.19 -9.33 25.31
N LEU A 420 7.96 -9.76 25.00
CA LEU A 420 6.80 -8.89 25.10
C LEU A 420 6.19 -8.97 26.49
N GLN A 421 5.95 -7.81 27.09
CA GLN A 421 5.39 -7.67 28.41
C GLN A 421 3.96 -8.21 28.45
N VAL A 422 3.73 -9.07 29.44
CA VAL A 422 2.45 -9.67 29.75
C VAL A 422 2.11 -9.29 31.20
N LEU A 423 0.91 -8.76 31.42
CA LEU A 423 0.40 -8.48 32.77
C LEU A 423 -0.64 -9.53 33.14
N ASP A 424 -0.53 -10.07 34.35
CA ASP A 424 -1.58 -10.87 34.98
C ASP A 424 -2.37 -9.99 35.95
N GLN A 425 -3.67 -9.84 35.71
CA GLN A 425 -4.60 -9.16 36.60
C GLN A 425 -5.69 -10.15 37.03
N GLY A 426 -5.47 -10.81 38.17
CA GLY A 426 -6.46 -11.73 38.76
C GLY A 426 -6.76 -12.96 37.89
N GLY A 427 -5.75 -13.53 37.23
CA GLY A 427 -5.89 -14.69 36.35
C GLY A 427 -6.43 -14.37 34.95
N LYS A 428 -6.42 -13.07 34.58
CA LYS A 428 -6.68 -12.57 33.24
C LYS A 428 -5.39 -11.97 32.68
N ILE A 429 -4.98 -12.51 31.53
CA ILE A 429 -3.78 -12.09 30.84
C ILE A 429 -4.07 -10.91 29.93
N ILE A 430 -3.27 -9.85 30.07
CA ILE A 430 -3.30 -8.66 29.23
C ILE A 430 -1.97 -8.54 28.48
N PHE A 431 -2.05 -8.57 27.15
CA PHE A 431 -0.90 -8.32 26.28
C PHE A 431 -0.70 -6.82 26.12
N VAL A 432 0.33 -6.27 26.79
CA VAL A 432 0.64 -4.83 26.75
C VAL A 432 1.24 -4.42 25.42
N ARG A 433 1.78 -5.37 24.63
CA ARG A 433 2.45 -5.14 23.35
C ARG A 433 3.69 -4.25 23.46
N LYS A 434 4.24 -4.08 24.67
CA LYS A 434 5.52 -3.43 24.94
C LYS A 434 6.63 -4.47 24.93
N VAL A 435 7.70 -4.23 24.18
CA VAL A 435 8.92 -5.04 24.17
C VAL A 435 9.82 -4.56 25.30
N ILE A 436 10.31 -5.51 26.09
CA ILE A 436 11.21 -5.29 27.23
C ILE A 436 12.42 -6.23 27.12
N LYS A 437 13.53 -5.87 27.78
CA LYS A 437 14.69 -6.76 27.89
C LYS A 437 14.35 -7.95 28.82
N GLY A 438 14.84 -9.13 28.47
CA GLY A 438 14.67 -10.36 29.24
C GLY A 438 14.07 -11.51 28.45
N ILE A 439 13.83 -12.61 29.14
CA ILE A 439 13.20 -13.83 28.62
C ILE A 439 11.74 -13.84 29.07
N ALA A 440 10.85 -14.45 28.29
CA ALA A 440 9.47 -14.66 28.74
C ALA A 440 9.46 -15.60 29.97
N ASN A 441 8.85 -15.18 31.09
CA ASN A 441 8.83 -15.95 32.35
C ASN A 441 7.88 -17.16 32.35
N SER A 442 7.01 -17.35 31.35
CA SER A 442 6.16 -18.54 31.27
C SER A 442 5.57 -18.76 29.87
N SER A 443 5.17 -20.01 29.58
CA SER A 443 4.38 -20.32 28.38
C SER A 443 2.90 -20.07 28.66
N TYR A 444 2.36 -19.03 28.05
CA TYR A 444 0.97 -18.59 28.24
C TYR A 444 -0.06 -19.36 27.40
N GLY A 445 0.32 -20.49 26.77
CA GLY A 445 -0.54 -21.23 25.84
C GLY A 445 -1.88 -21.66 26.45
N LEU A 446 -1.86 -22.22 27.67
CA LEU A 446 -3.09 -22.64 28.38
C LEU A 446 -3.94 -21.44 28.84
N ASN A 447 -3.32 -20.29 29.09
CA ASN A 447 -4.03 -19.08 29.47
C ASN A 447 -4.71 -18.43 28.25
N VAL A 448 -4.07 -18.46 27.08
CA VAL A 448 -4.71 -18.07 25.80
C VAL A 448 -5.87 -18.99 25.47
N ALA A 449 -5.73 -20.30 25.69
CA ALA A 449 -6.82 -21.26 25.54
C ALA A 449 -8.02 -20.96 26.47
N LYS A 450 -7.75 -20.55 27.73
CA LYS A 450 -8.78 -20.06 28.66
C LYS A 450 -9.50 -18.83 28.10
N MET A 451 -8.76 -17.86 27.55
CA MET A 451 -9.34 -16.66 26.92
C MET A 451 -10.17 -16.98 25.68
N ALA A 452 -9.80 -18.02 24.92
CA ALA A 452 -10.54 -18.50 23.76
C ALA A 452 -11.83 -19.27 24.14
N GLY A 453 -12.08 -19.48 25.44
CA GLY A 453 -13.28 -20.15 25.93
C GLY A 453 -13.18 -21.67 26.04
N ILE A 454 -11.96 -22.24 26.03
CA ILE A 454 -11.79 -23.68 26.27
C ILE A 454 -12.28 -24.03 27.69
N PRO A 455 -13.12 -25.08 27.86
CA PRO A 455 -13.66 -25.45 29.16
C PRO A 455 -12.58 -25.70 30.22
N ALA A 456 -12.83 -25.25 31.44
CA ALA A 456 -11.89 -25.38 32.56
C ALA A 456 -11.51 -26.85 32.85
N SER A 457 -12.43 -27.80 32.64
CA SER A 457 -12.17 -29.23 32.79
C SER A 457 -11.12 -29.75 31.78
N SER A 458 -11.14 -29.26 30.54
CA SER A 458 -10.14 -29.61 29.52
C SER A 458 -8.79 -28.97 29.83
N LEU A 459 -8.77 -27.71 30.29
CA LEU A 459 -7.54 -27.03 30.70
C LEU A 459 -6.90 -27.72 31.90
N ARG A 460 -7.69 -28.22 32.86
CA ARG A 460 -7.18 -28.99 34.01
C ARG A 460 -6.48 -30.26 33.54
N LYS A 461 -7.10 -31.03 32.65
CA LYS A 461 -6.48 -32.22 32.05
C LYS A 461 -5.17 -31.89 31.32
N ALA A 462 -5.14 -30.79 30.57
CA ALA A 462 -3.92 -30.36 29.88
C ALA A 462 -2.79 -30.00 30.85
N ARG A 463 -3.10 -29.32 31.97
CA ARG A 463 -2.11 -29.04 33.04
C ARG A 463 -1.61 -30.31 33.71
N ASP A 464 -2.50 -31.23 34.03
CA ASP A 464 -2.13 -32.50 34.68
C ASP A 464 -1.22 -33.33 33.76
N PHE A 465 -1.53 -33.37 32.47
CA PHE A 465 -0.67 -33.99 31.46
C PHE A 465 0.68 -33.29 31.37
N GLN A 466 0.70 -31.95 31.32
CA GLN A 466 1.94 -31.17 31.29
C GLN A 466 2.82 -31.51 32.51
N LYS A 467 2.28 -31.45 33.73
CA LYS A 467 3.03 -31.77 34.95
C LYS A 467 3.63 -33.19 34.92
N ARG A 468 2.85 -34.19 34.50
CA ARG A 468 3.32 -35.60 34.43
C ARG A 468 4.35 -35.83 33.33
N HIS A 469 4.06 -35.34 32.12
CA HIS A 469 4.92 -35.56 30.95
C HIS A 469 6.27 -34.82 31.08
N PHE A 470 6.33 -33.70 31.79
CA PHE A 470 7.62 -33.05 32.07
C PHE A 470 8.38 -33.72 33.23
N ALA A 471 7.69 -34.35 34.20
CA ALA A 471 8.31 -35.12 35.27
C ALA A 471 8.88 -36.48 34.81
N GLU A 472 8.19 -37.19 33.92
CA GLU A 472 8.61 -38.53 33.44
C GLU A 472 9.85 -38.52 32.54
N TYR A 473 10.12 -37.42 31.83
CA TYR A 473 11.25 -37.34 30.89
C TYR A 473 12.57 -36.88 31.54
N GLY A 474 12.61 -36.64 32.85
CA GLY A 474 13.85 -36.27 33.57
C GLY A 474 14.55 -35.03 33.00
N ILE A 475 13.83 -34.22 32.22
CA ILE A 475 14.39 -33.02 31.61
C ILE A 475 14.40 -31.98 32.73
N ALA A 476 15.56 -31.80 33.38
CA ALA A 476 15.88 -30.58 34.10
C ALA A 476 15.97 -29.43 33.07
N SER A 477 14.81 -29.09 32.52
CA SER A 477 14.65 -28.03 31.53
C SER A 477 14.41 -26.74 32.32
N PRO A 478 15.03 -25.62 31.97
CA PRO A 478 14.71 -24.30 32.54
C PRO A 478 13.20 -23.95 32.45
N GLN A 479 12.47 -24.61 31.55
CA GLN A 479 11.01 -24.57 31.50
C GLN A 479 10.33 -24.95 32.83
N LEU A 480 10.88 -25.89 33.61
CA LEU A 480 10.31 -26.28 34.91
C LEU A 480 10.28 -25.10 35.91
N GLU A 481 11.30 -24.25 35.91
CA GLU A 481 11.33 -23.03 36.75
C GLU A 481 10.32 -21.98 36.25
N LEU A 482 10.24 -21.75 34.93
CA LEU A 482 9.22 -20.88 34.32
C LEU A 482 7.77 -21.31 34.58
N PHE A 483 7.52 -22.62 34.72
CA PHE A 483 6.20 -23.16 35.07
C PHE A 483 5.96 -23.21 36.58
N ALA A 484 7.00 -23.13 37.40
CA ALA A 484 6.92 -23.11 38.86
C ALA A 484 6.68 -21.70 39.43
N ASP A 485 7.20 -20.65 38.78
CA ASP A 485 7.11 -19.26 39.28
C ASP A 485 5.73 -18.59 39.13
N GLY A 486 4.79 -19.21 38.41
CA GLY A 486 3.45 -18.65 38.19
C GLY A 486 2.48 -18.78 39.38
N ASP A 487 2.81 -19.54 40.42
CA ASP A 487 1.90 -19.84 41.55
C ASP A 487 2.49 -19.53 42.94
N GLN A 488 3.69 -18.93 43.03
CA GLN A 488 4.33 -18.65 44.33
C GLN A 488 3.68 -17.55 45.19
N GLN A 489 2.47 -17.08 44.87
CA GLN A 489 1.74 -16.17 45.75
C GLN A 489 0.50 -16.76 46.41
N ASN A 490 0.21 -18.06 46.31
CA ASN A 490 -0.86 -18.65 47.11
C ASN A 490 -0.69 -20.12 47.57
N ASP A 491 0.46 -20.76 47.38
CA ASP A 491 0.64 -22.17 47.81
C ASP A 491 2.04 -22.47 48.42
N THR A 492 2.62 -21.53 49.15
CA THR A 492 3.69 -21.87 50.12
C THR A 492 3.07 -22.06 51.50
N ASP A 493 2.72 -23.32 51.79
CA ASP A 493 2.92 -23.96 53.09
C ASP A 493 2.30 -25.38 53.02
N LEU A 494 3.02 -26.32 52.40
CA LEU A 494 3.04 -27.68 52.94
C LEU A 494 4.36 -27.82 53.69
N PRO A 495 4.35 -27.98 55.03
CA PRO A 495 5.57 -28.27 55.76
C PRO A 495 6.14 -29.60 55.24
N SER A 496 7.45 -29.64 55.02
CA SER A 496 8.19 -30.90 54.94
C SER A 496 7.91 -31.67 56.22
N LEU A 497 7.49 -32.94 56.09
CA LEU A 497 7.18 -33.81 57.22
C LEU A 497 8.35 -33.79 58.22
N THR A 498 8.07 -33.62 59.52
CA THR A 498 9.10 -33.77 60.54
C THR A 498 9.56 -35.23 60.60
N ALA A 499 10.74 -35.48 61.19
CA ALA A 499 11.25 -36.84 61.34
C ALA A 499 10.29 -37.75 62.13
N GLY A 500 9.50 -37.19 63.07
CA GLY A 500 8.43 -37.93 63.75
C GLY A 500 7.24 -38.23 62.85
N GLU A 501 6.85 -37.31 61.96
CA GLU A 501 5.76 -37.52 61.00
C GLU A 501 6.11 -38.58 59.93
N GLU A 502 7.36 -38.66 59.48
CA GLU A 502 7.83 -39.74 58.59
C GLU A 502 7.82 -41.10 59.30
N ALA A 503 8.27 -41.17 60.56
CA ALA A 503 8.27 -42.40 61.34
C ALA A 503 6.85 -42.94 61.61
N ILE A 504 5.87 -42.04 61.76
CA ILE A 504 4.44 -42.39 61.90
C ILE A 504 3.90 -42.97 60.59
N LEU A 505 4.24 -42.37 59.45
CA LEU A 505 3.78 -42.83 58.14
C LEU A 505 4.32 -44.22 57.80
N ASP A 506 5.58 -44.50 58.13
CA ASP A 506 6.16 -45.82 57.90
C ASP A 506 5.51 -46.90 58.78
N LYS A 507 5.26 -46.61 60.07
CA LYS A 507 4.53 -47.53 60.95
C LYS A 507 3.11 -47.83 60.48
N ILE A 508 2.42 -46.86 59.89
CA ILE A 508 1.08 -47.07 59.32
C ILE A 508 1.16 -47.93 58.06
N ARG A 509 2.16 -47.70 57.19
CA ARG A 509 2.34 -48.47 55.94
C ARG A 509 2.66 -49.93 56.21
N ASP A 510 3.45 -50.22 57.23
CA ASP A 510 3.87 -51.57 57.58
C ASP A 510 2.83 -52.35 58.40
N PHE A 511 1.77 -51.68 58.88
CA PHE A 511 0.73 -52.33 59.68
C PHE A 511 -0.36 -52.97 58.81
N SER A 512 -0.43 -54.31 58.84
CA SER A 512 -1.48 -55.06 58.15
C SER A 512 -2.79 -55.07 58.95
N VAL A 513 -3.74 -54.26 58.50
CA VAL A 513 -5.09 -54.13 59.09
C VAL A 513 -5.87 -55.45 58.97
N GLU A 514 -5.71 -56.17 57.88
CA GLU A 514 -6.48 -57.39 57.58
C GLU A 514 -6.08 -58.59 58.44
N SER A 515 -4.85 -58.60 58.94
CA SER A 515 -4.30 -59.71 59.74
C SER A 515 -4.07 -59.35 61.21
N SER A 516 -4.57 -58.20 61.68
CA SER A 516 -4.38 -57.72 63.05
C SER A 516 -5.65 -57.87 63.89
N SER A 517 -5.47 -58.07 65.19
CA SER A 517 -6.58 -58.08 66.14
C SER A 517 -7.01 -56.64 66.50
N PRO A 518 -8.26 -56.42 66.94
CA PRO A 518 -8.69 -55.10 67.41
C PRO A 518 -7.82 -54.53 68.53
N LEU A 519 -7.26 -55.39 69.39
CA LEU A 519 -6.36 -54.99 70.47
C LEU A 519 -5.03 -54.46 69.92
N SER A 520 -4.44 -55.13 68.92
CA SER A 520 -3.18 -54.69 68.29
C SER A 520 -3.33 -53.38 67.53
N ALA A 521 -4.49 -53.11 66.94
CA ALA A 521 -4.77 -51.82 66.30
C ALA A 521 -4.86 -50.68 67.33
N LEU A 522 -5.45 -50.95 68.51
CA LEU A 522 -5.50 -49.97 69.60
C LEU A 522 -4.11 -49.67 70.17
N VAL A 523 -3.25 -50.69 70.32
CA VAL A 523 -1.86 -50.50 70.77
C VAL A 523 -1.06 -49.68 69.75
N LEU A 524 -1.20 -49.96 68.44
CA LEU A 524 -0.56 -49.14 67.41
C LEU A 524 -1.01 -47.68 67.50
N LEU A 525 -2.32 -47.42 67.68
CA LEU A 525 -2.83 -46.06 67.80
C LEU A 525 -2.27 -45.33 69.02
N GLU A 526 -2.04 -46.03 70.14
CA GLU A 526 -1.41 -45.47 71.34
C GLU A 526 0.07 -45.14 71.08
N GLU A 527 0.80 -46.00 70.36
CA GLU A 527 2.19 -45.74 69.95
C GLU A 527 2.32 -44.56 68.97
N LEU A 528 1.43 -44.46 67.98
CA LEU A 528 1.43 -43.35 67.04
C LEU A 528 1.12 -42.02 67.73
N LYS A 529 0.22 -42.05 68.73
CA LYS A 529 -0.09 -40.87 69.54
C LYS A 529 1.10 -40.44 70.41
N ALA A 530 1.82 -41.39 71.01
CA ALA A 530 3.03 -41.10 71.77
C ALA A 530 4.16 -40.50 70.89
N LEU A 531 4.29 -40.95 69.64
CA LEU A 531 5.25 -40.38 68.68
C LEU A 531 4.89 -38.95 68.25
N LEU A 532 3.60 -38.64 68.15
CA LEU A 532 3.08 -37.29 67.88
C LEU A 532 3.23 -36.32 69.06
N GLU A 533 3.30 -36.83 70.30
CA GLU A 533 3.50 -36.03 71.52
C GLU A 533 4.99 -35.82 71.87
N ALA A 534 5.90 -36.52 71.19
CA ALA A 534 7.34 -36.47 71.45
C ALA A 534 8.14 -35.56 70.48
N ASP A 535 7.53 -35.15 69.37
CA ASP A 535 7.95 -34.07 68.46
C ASP A 535 7.36 -32.73 68.91
#